data_AF-A0A3D2RT76-F1
#
_entry.id   AF-A0A3D2RT76-F1
#
_cell.length_a   1.000
_cell.length_b   1.000
_cell.length_c   1.000
_cell.angle_alpha   90.00
_cell.angle_beta   90.00
_cell.angle_gamma   90.00
#
_symmetry.space_group_name_H-M   'P 1'
#
loop_
_entity.id
_entity.type
_entity.pdbx_description
1 polymer ?
#
loop_
_entity_poly.entity_id
_entity_poly.type
_entity_poly.pdbx_seq_one_letter_code
_entity_poly.pdbx_strand_id
1 'polypeptide(L)'
;MRIRKARLSDCKLYWKWANDPIVRANAFEARPIPWQTHIAWFKEKLEDHNATLLLMEIENEPIGQVRFEHTTDGYFIDFSISSTHRNRGLGLVLLSSGINHLKNSQQITFWGEVKKSNRASKAIFEKLEFERASPIKKGTILYRLKV
;
A
#
# COMPACT_ATOMS: atom_id res chain seq x y z
N MET A 1 -17.51 -2.94 -5.55
CA MET A 1 -16.14 -2.95 -5.02
C MET A 1 -16.19 -3.27 -3.55
N ARG A 2 -15.30 -4.12 -3.04
CA ARG A 2 -15.22 -4.48 -1.62
C ARG A 2 -13.76 -4.42 -1.18
N ILE A 3 -13.53 -3.88 0.01
CA ILE A 3 -12.24 -4.01 0.71
C ILE A 3 -12.40 -5.03 1.84
N ARG A 4 -11.38 -5.88 2.04
CA ARG A 4 -11.36 -6.87 3.11
C ARG A 4 -9.95 -7.04 3.66
N LYS A 5 -9.84 -7.59 4.88
CA LYS A 5 -8.56 -8.05 5.41
C LYS A 5 -7.97 -9.14 4.52
N ALA A 6 -6.65 -9.14 4.38
CA ALA A 6 -5.90 -10.20 3.77
C ALA A 6 -6.01 -11.48 4.61
N ARG A 7 -5.96 -12.64 3.95
CA ARG A 7 -5.93 -13.97 4.55
C ARG A 7 -4.76 -14.77 4.01
N LEU A 8 -4.41 -15.86 4.68
CA LEU A 8 -3.26 -16.68 4.32
C LEU A 8 -3.28 -17.15 2.85
N SER A 9 -4.46 -17.44 2.29
CA SER A 9 -4.62 -17.84 0.89
C SER A 9 -4.29 -16.74 -0.13
N ASP A 10 -4.20 -15.47 0.29
CA ASP A 10 -3.80 -14.36 -0.57
C ASP A 10 -2.27 -14.25 -0.72
N CYS A 11 -1.47 -15.01 0.05
CA CYS A 11 -0.01 -14.89 0.09
C CYS A 11 0.64 -14.95 -1.29
N LYS A 12 0.26 -15.94 -2.12
CA LYS A 12 0.80 -16.09 -3.48
C LYS A 12 0.45 -14.90 -4.38
N LEU A 13 -0.71 -14.29 -4.16
CA LEU A 13 -1.16 -13.12 -4.92
C LEU A 13 -0.38 -11.87 -4.52
N TYR A 14 -0.23 -11.61 -3.21
CA TYR A 14 0.61 -10.52 -2.70
C TYR A 14 2.04 -10.63 -3.19
N TRP A 15 2.61 -11.84 -3.20
CA TRP A 15 3.94 -12.08 -3.74
C TRP A 15 4.06 -11.73 -5.22
N LYS A 16 3.09 -12.17 -6.04
CA LYS A 16 3.05 -11.84 -7.48
C LYS A 16 2.98 -10.34 -7.71
N TRP A 17 2.11 -9.62 -6.99
CA TRP A 17 2.00 -8.17 -7.11
C TRP A 17 3.24 -7.45 -6.60
N ALA A 18 3.81 -7.89 -5.47
CA ALA A 18 5.05 -7.33 -4.96
C ALA A 18 6.16 -7.48 -6.00
N ASN A 19 6.30 -8.64 -6.63
CA ASN A 19 7.32 -8.93 -7.64
C ASN A 19 7.01 -8.46 -9.06
N ASP A 20 5.86 -7.82 -9.29
CA ASP A 20 5.59 -7.20 -10.59
C ASP A 20 6.73 -6.20 -10.92
N PRO A 21 7.27 -6.21 -12.16
CA PRO A 21 8.45 -5.42 -12.49
C PRO A 21 8.28 -3.92 -12.22
N ILE A 22 7.09 -3.37 -12.45
CA ILE A 22 6.80 -1.95 -12.20
C ILE A 22 6.70 -1.69 -10.69
N VAL A 23 6.14 -2.61 -9.91
CA VAL A 23 6.11 -2.50 -8.45
C VAL A 23 7.53 -2.56 -7.89
N ARG A 24 8.36 -3.52 -8.32
CA ARG A 24 9.77 -3.61 -7.89
C ARG A 24 10.60 -2.40 -8.27
N ALA A 25 10.46 -1.89 -9.50
CA ALA A 25 11.18 -0.67 -9.91
C ALA A 25 10.85 0.53 -9.01
N ASN A 26 9.61 0.60 -8.52
CA ASN A 26 9.14 1.69 -7.65
C ASN A 26 9.31 1.41 -6.14
N ALA A 27 9.53 0.16 -5.73
CA ALA A 27 9.82 -0.21 -4.35
C ALA A 27 11.23 0.22 -3.93
N PHE A 28 11.45 0.46 -2.64
CA PHE A 28 12.78 0.86 -2.14
C PHE A 28 13.87 -0.19 -2.39
N GLU A 29 13.51 -1.47 -2.30
CA GLU A 29 14.35 -2.59 -2.74
C GLU A 29 13.78 -3.15 -4.04
N ALA A 30 14.56 -3.01 -5.12
CA ALA A 30 14.14 -3.37 -6.47
C ALA A 30 14.43 -4.84 -6.80
N ARG A 31 15.23 -5.54 -5.99
CA ARG A 31 15.47 -6.97 -6.18
C ARG A 31 14.16 -7.77 -6.07
N PRO A 32 13.99 -8.82 -6.89
CA PRO A 32 12.89 -9.75 -6.72
C PRO A 32 12.91 -10.39 -5.32
N ILE A 33 11.74 -10.56 -4.75
CA ILE A 33 11.54 -11.19 -3.44
C ILE A 33 11.44 -12.71 -3.66
N PRO A 34 12.34 -13.53 -3.09
CA PRO A 34 12.21 -14.97 -3.15
C PRO A 34 10.90 -15.45 -2.51
N TRP A 35 10.32 -16.53 -3.05
CA TRP A 35 9.02 -17.03 -2.58
C TRP A 35 9.03 -17.42 -1.10
N GLN A 36 10.05 -18.15 -0.65
CA GLN A 36 10.16 -18.57 0.76
C GLN A 36 10.26 -17.36 1.71
N THR A 37 11.05 -16.35 1.34
CA THR A 37 11.15 -15.09 2.09
C THR A 37 9.80 -14.40 2.22
N HIS A 38 9.02 -14.36 1.13
CA HIS A 38 7.70 -13.75 1.17
C HIS A 38 6.69 -14.53 2.01
N ILE A 39 6.71 -15.87 1.97
CA ILE A 39 5.82 -16.68 2.81
C ILE A 39 6.04 -16.36 4.29
N ALA A 40 7.30 -16.33 4.73
CA ALA A 40 7.64 -16.01 6.11
C ALA A 40 7.15 -14.61 6.49
N TRP A 41 7.51 -13.61 5.68
CA TRP A 41 7.09 -12.21 5.88
C TRP A 41 5.57 -12.05 5.91
N PHE A 42 4.84 -12.70 5.00
CA PHE A 42 3.38 -12.53 4.89
C PHE A 42 2.66 -13.15 6.09
N LYS A 43 3.13 -14.32 6.57
CA LYS A 43 2.58 -14.95 7.79
C LYS A 43 2.80 -14.06 9.01
N GLU A 44 4.03 -13.60 9.20
CA GLU A 44 4.38 -12.66 10.28
C GLU A 44 3.48 -11.42 10.23
N LYS A 45 3.31 -10.82 9.04
CA LYS A 45 2.47 -9.62 8.88
C LYS A 45 0.98 -9.83 9.04
N LEU A 46 0.47 -11.05 8.90
CA LEU A 46 -0.93 -11.35 9.22
C LEU A 46 -1.19 -11.44 10.74
N GLU A 47 -0.15 -11.75 11.53
CA GLU A 47 -0.21 -11.87 12.99
C GLU A 47 0.26 -10.59 13.71
N ASP A 48 0.89 -9.69 12.99
CA ASP A 48 1.39 -8.40 13.48
C ASP A 48 0.24 -7.43 13.80
N HIS A 49 0.05 -7.12 15.09
CA HIS A 49 -0.98 -6.19 15.57
C HIS A 49 -0.71 -4.74 15.13
N ASN A 50 0.52 -4.44 14.70
CA ASN A 50 0.89 -3.14 14.15
C ASN A 50 0.78 -3.12 12.62
N ALA A 51 0.26 -4.17 11.96
CA ALA A 51 0.08 -4.18 10.53
C ALA A 51 -1.38 -4.48 10.17
N THR A 52 -1.92 -3.71 9.22
CA THR A 52 -3.20 -4.03 8.59
C THR A 52 -2.99 -4.20 7.10
N LEU A 53 -3.19 -5.43 6.61
CA LEU A 53 -3.14 -5.74 5.19
C LEU A 53 -4.56 -5.86 4.65
N LEU A 54 -4.89 -5.01 3.68
CA LEU A 54 -6.19 -4.99 3.02
C LEU A 54 -6.04 -5.31 1.54
N LEU A 55 -7.03 -6.03 1.01
CA LEU A 55 -7.15 -6.39 -0.38
C LEU A 55 -8.50 -5.87 -0.91
N MET A 56 -8.49 -5.29 -2.11
CA MET A 56 -9.69 -4.81 -2.78
C MET A 56 -10.09 -5.73 -3.93
N GLU A 57 -11.40 -5.98 -4.05
CA GLU A 57 -12.01 -6.86 -5.04
C GLU A 57 -13.12 -6.15 -5.83
N ILE A 58 -13.21 -6.48 -7.12
CA ILE A 58 -14.34 -6.15 -8.01
C ILE A 58 -14.95 -7.47 -8.43
N GLU A 59 -16.22 -7.73 -8.14
CA GLU A 59 -16.91 -8.98 -8.54
C GLU A 59 -16.14 -10.26 -8.14
N ASN A 60 -15.54 -10.24 -6.94
CA ASN A 60 -14.65 -11.28 -6.39
C ASN A 60 -13.29 -11.44 -7.09
N GLU A 61 -12.95 -10.59 -8.06
CA GLU A 61 -11.62 -10.51 -8.64
C GLU A 61 -10.73 -9.55 -7.83
N PRO A 62 -9.59 -10.01 -7.29
CA PRO A 62 -8.62 -9.16 -6.61
C PRO A 62 -7.96 -8.15 -7.56
N ILE A 63 -8.04 -6.86 -7.22
CA ILE A 63 -7.52 -5.78 -8.08
C ILE A 63 -6.29 -5.08 -7.49
N GLY A 64 -6.05 -5.20 -6.18
CA GLY A 64 -4.90 -4.58 -5.54
C GLY A 64 -4.91 -4.73 -4.02
N GLN A 65 -3.85 -4.21 -3.39
CA GLN A 65 -3.65 -4.26 -1.95
C GLN A 65 -3.16 -2.92 -1.40
N VAL A 66 -3.55 -2.63 -0.17
CA VAL A 66 -2.99 -1.56 0.64
C VAL A 66 -2.62 -2.14 2.01
N ARG A 67 -1.41 -1.81 2.47
CA ARG A 67 -0.88 -2.16 3.78
C ARG A 67 -0.65 -0.88 4.57
N PHE A 68 -1.07 -0.93 5.83
CA PHE A 68 -0.83 0.11 6.82
C PHE A 68 0.06 -0.45 7.92
N GLU A 69 1.18 0.20 8.18
CA GLU A 69 2.10 -0.13 9.25
C GLU A 69 2.00 0.95 10.33
N HIS A 70 1.55 0.56 11.52
CA HIS A 70 1.36 1.44 12.67
C HIS A 70 2.70 1.94 13.19
N THR A 71 2.76 3.23 13.50
CA THR A 71 3.88 3.91 14.12
C THR A 71 3.38 4.75 15.30
N THR A 72 4.31 5.35 16.05
CA THR A 72 3.97 6.28 17.14
C THR A 72 3.07 7.43 16.69
N ASP A 73 3.23 7.88 15.45
CA ASP A 73 2.56 9.06 14.90
C ASP A 73 1.57 8.72 13.77
N GLY A 74 1.01 7.50 13.77
CA GLY A 74 -0.04 7.09 12.84
C GLY A 74 0.30 5.85 11.99
N TYR A 75 0.15 5.92 10.67
CA TYR A 75 0.34 4.75 9.79
C TYR A 75 1.16 5.07 8.53
N PHE A 76 2.13 4.23 8.21
CA PHE A 76 2.79 4.21 6.90
C PHE A 76 2.03 3.35 5.90
N ILE A 77 1.90 3.88 4.68
CA ILE A 77 1.15 3.28 3.59
C ILE A 77 2.11 2.65 2.59
N ASP A 78 1.82 1.39 2.23
CA ASP A 78 2.31 0.72 1.03
C ASP A 78 1.11 0.23 0.22
N PHE A 79 1.12 0.35 -1.09
CA PHE A 79 0.01 -0.14 -1.91
C PHE A 79 0.45 -0.51 -3.32
N SER A 80 -0.31 -1.39 -3.96
CA SER A 80 -0.14 -1.74 -5.36
C SER A 80 -1.45 -2.14 -6.02
N ILE A 81 -1.56 -1.87 -7.32
CA ILE A 81 -2.65 -2.32 -8.18
C ILE A 81 -2.11 -3.40 -9.11
N SER A 82 -2.90 -4.46 -9.27
CA SER A 82 -2.65 -5.56 -10.21
C SER A 82 -2.34 -5.00 -11.59
N SER A 83 -1.37 -5.58 -12.29
CA SER A 83 -0.94 -5.11 -13.61
C SER A 83 -2.08 -5.03 -14.63
N THR A 84 -3.04 -5.95 -14.54
CA THR A 84 -4.24 -6.00 -15.41
C THR A 84 -5.26 -4.89 -15.14
N HIS A 85 -5.13 -4.16 -14.03
CA HIS A 85 -6.11 -3.18 -13.54
C HIS A 85 -5.55 -1.75 -13.43
N ARG A 86 -4.31 -1.51 -13.88
CA ARG A 86 -3.66 -0.19 -13.84
C ARG A 86 -4.30 0.78 -14.83
N ASN A 87 -4.04 2.08 -14.62
CA ASN A 87 -4.51 3.18 -15.47
C ASN A 87 -6.04 3.36 -15.53
N ARG A 88 -6.78 2.78 -14.57
CA ARG A 88 -8.25 2.88 -14.46
C ARG A 88 -8.73 3.72 -13.27
N GLY A 89 -7.84 4.50 -12.64
CA GLY A 89 -8.15 5.27 -11.43
C GLY A 89 -8.29 4.44 -10.14
N LEU A 90 -8.16 3.11 -10.22
CA LEU A 90 -8.39 2.20 -9.09
C LEU A 90 -7.43 2.39 -7.90
N GLY A 91 -6.22 2.91 -8.13
CA GLY A 91 -5.29 3.23 -7.03
C GLY A 91 -5.82 4.31 -6.10
N LEU A 92 -6.54 5.29 -6.64
CA LEU A 92 -7.18 6.35 -5.85
C LEU A 92 -8.29 5.77 -4.98
N VAL A 93 -9.15 4.94 -5.58
CA VAL A 93 -10.27 4.27 -4.90
C VAL A 93 -9.76 3.30 -3.82
N LEU A 94 -8.71 2.53 -4.12
CA LEU A 94 -8.07 1.62 -3.17
C LEU A 94 -7.59 2.36 -1.93
N LEU A 95 -6.81 3.42 -2.13
CA LEU A 95 -6.18 4.10 -1.00
C LEU A 95 -7.22 4.87 -0.17
N SER A 96 -8.18 5.57 -0.80
CA SER A 96 -9.27 6.23 -0.06
C SER A 96 -10.12 5.24 0.74
N SER A 97 -10.46 4.08 0.16
CA SER A 97 -11.21 3.03 0.86
C SER A 97 -10.42 2.45 2.03
N GLY A 98 -9.11 2.24 1.87
CA GLY A 98 -8.23 1.75 2.93
C GLY A 98 -8.11 2.73 4.09
N ILE A 99 -7.93 4.03 3.79
CA ILE A 99 -7.89 5.08 4.82
C ILE A 99 -9.22 5.12 5.57
N ASN A 100 -10.35 5.14 4.86
CA ASN A 100 -11.69 5.12 5.48
C ASN A 100 -11.94 3.86 6.30
N HIS A 101 -11.33 2.72 5.97
CA HIS A 101 -11.43 1.50 6.77
C HIS A 101 -10.75 1.62 8.15
N LEU A 102 -9.72 2.46 8.27
CA LEU A 102 -8.97 2.68 9.50
C LEU A 102 -9.41 3.93 10.27
N LYS A 103 -10.16 4.84 9.63
CA LYS A 103 -10.72 6.01 10.31
C LYS A 103 -11.57 5.56 11.50
N ASN A 104 -11.27 6.15 12.65
CA ASN A 104 -12.04 5.99 13.88
C ASN A 104 -12.35 7.39 14.46
N SER A 105 -12.80 7.46 15.71
CA SER A 105 -13.14 8.72 16.37
C SER A 105 -11.92 9.57 16.80
N GLN A 106 -10.70 9.05 16.64
CA GLN A 106 -9.47 9.74 16.97
C GLN A 106 -8.79 10.27 15.72
N GLN A 107 -8.04 11.37 15.88
CA GLN A 107 -7.24 11.92 14.80
C GLN A 107 -6.10 10.96 14.45
N ILE A 108 -5.99 10.59 13.18
CA ILE A 108 -4.97 9.67 12.68
C ILE A 108 -4.14 10.39 11.59
N THR A 109 -2.82 10.20 11.64
CA THR A 109 -1.95 10.65 10.54
C THR A 109 -1.56 9.48 9.64
N PHE A 110 -1.68 9.66 8.35
CA PHE A 110 -1.25 8.72 7.33
C PHE A 110 -0.02 9.26 6.61
N TRP A 111 0.96 8.39 6.42
CA TRP A 111 2.24 8.70 5.80
C TRP A 111 2.47 7.83 4.57
N GLY A 112 3.00 8.43 3.51
CA GLY A 112 3.35 7.72 2.29
C GLY A 112 4.68 8.20 1.76
N GLU A 113 5.70 7.33 1.72
CA GLU A 113 6.99 7.69 1.15
C GLU A 113 7.17 7.08 -0.23
N VAL A 114 7.46 7.94 -1.22
CA VAL A 114 7.41 7.56 -2.63
C VAL A 114 8.68 8.03 -3.35
N LYS A 115 9.29 7.18 -4.18
CA LYS A 115 10.39 7.60 -5.07
C LYS A 115 9.96 8.75 -5.96
N LYS A 116 10.83 9.75 -6.19
CA LYS A 116 10.55 10.87 -7.10
C LYS A 116 10.16 10.43 -8.53
N SER A 117 10.66 9.27 -8.98
CA SER A 117 10.35 8.67 -10.28
C SER A 117 8.94 8.03 -10.35
N ASN A 118 8.34 7.65 -9.23
CA ASN A 118 7.04 6.98 -9.20
C ASN A 118 5.89 7.99 -9.40
N ARG A 119 5.67 8.40 -10.65
CA ARG A 119 4.65 9.40 -11.02
C ARG A 119 3.24 8.96 -10.63
N ALA A 120 2.92 7.68 -10.75
CA ALA A 120 1.58 7.15 -10.48
C ALA A 120 1.19 7.27 -9.00
N SER A 121 2.04 6.81 -8.07
CA SER A 121 1.74 6.90 -6.64
C SER A 121 1.69 8.35 -6.16
N LYS A 122 2.61 9.21 -6.63
CA LYS A 122 2.59 10.65 -6.30
C LYS A 122 1.27 11.30 -6.69
N ALA A 123 0.81 11.06 -7.91
CA ALA A 123 -0.46 11.62 -8.39
C ALA A 123 -1.66 11.14 -7.55
N ILE A 124 -1.61 9.93 -7.00
CA ILE A 124 -2.66 9.42 -6.09
C ILE A 124 -2.62 10.15 -4.75
N PHE A 125 -1.46 10.27 -4.11
CA PHE A 125 -1.33 11.00 -2.85
C PHE A 125 -1.75 12.47 -2.99
N GLU A 126 -1.33 13.13 -4.06
CA GLU A 126 -1.69 14.53 -4.34
C GLU A 126 -3.20 14.71 -4.58
N LYS A 127 -3.85 13.78 -5.29
CA LYS A 127 -5.32 13.79 -5.47
C LYS A 127 -6.11 13.49 -4.21
N LEU A 128 -5.50 12.83 -3.23
CA LEU A 128 -6.07 12.62 -1.89
C LEU A 128 -5.68 13.73 -0.92
N GLU A 129 -5.17 14.85 -1.43
CA GLU A 129 -4.84 16.04 -0.64
C GLU A 129 -3.80 15.78 0.44
N PHE A 130 -2.93 14.78 0.25
CA PHE A 130 -1.76 14.62 1.10
C PHE A 130 -0.81 15.81 0.88
N GLU A 131 -0.38 16.40 1.99
CA GLU A 131 0.65 17.43 2.00
C GLU A 131 2.03 16.81 1.84
N ARG A 132 2.96 17.54 1.23
CA ARG A 132 4.36 17.13 1.19
C ARG A 132 5.04 17.45 2.53
N ALA A 133 5.91 16.54 2.97
CA ALA A 133 6.74 16.69 4.16
C ALA A 133 8.21 16.41 3.82
N SER A 134 9.10 16.67 4.79
CA SER A 134 10.52 16.35 4.66
C SER A 134 10.74 14.85 4.45
N PRO A 135 11.43 14.42 3.38
CA PRO A 135 11.63 13.00 3.10
C PRO A 135 12.56 12.34 4.12
N ILE A 136 12.32 11.06 4.41
CA ILE A 136 13.17 10.26 5.30
C ILE A 136 14.35 9.70 4.50
N LYS A 137 14.10 9.29 3.26
CA LYS A 137 15.10 8.73 2.35
C LYS A 137 15.52 9.73 1.28
N LYS A 138 16.78 9.68 0.85
CA LYS A 138 17.25 10.48 -0.29
C LYS A 138 16.51 10.06 -1.57
N GLY A 139 16.07 11.02 -2.37
CA GLY A 139 15.43 10.75 -3.66
C GLY A 139 13.94 10.38 -3.59
N THR A 140 13.32 10.51 -2.42
CA THR A 140 11.88 10.31 -2.22
C THR A 140 11.15 11.64 -1.99
N ILE A 141 9.83 11.55 -1.91
CA ILE A 141 8.92 12.57 -1.38
C ILE A 141 8.10 11.87 -0.30
N LEU A 142 8.03 12.48 0.89
CA LEU A 142 7.12 12.04 1.95
C LEU A 142 5.81 12.82 1.82
N TYR A 143 4.71 12.09 1.90
CA TYR A 143 3.35 12.59 1.91
C TYR A 143 2.73 12.36 3.29
N ARG A 144 1.92 13.32 3.75
CA ARG A 144 1.22 13.30 5.03
C ARG A 144 -0.25 13.70 4.85
N LEU A 145 -1.16 12.94 5.44
CA LEU A 145 -2.57 13.32 5.58
C LEU A 145 -3.00 13.13 7.03
N LYS A 146 -3.58 14.17 7.65
CA LYS A 146 -4.21 14.08 8.96
C LYS A 146 -5.71 13.99 8.75
N VAL A 147 -6.37 12.98 9.30
CA VAL A 147 -7.82 12.78 9.23
C VAL A 147 -8.46 12.60 10.59
#